data_AF-A0A0D0ABX1-F1
#
_entry.id   AF-A0A0D0ABX1-F1
#
_cell.length_a   1.000
_cell.length_b   1.000
_cell.length_c   1.000
_cell.angle_alpha   90.00
_cell.angle_beta   90.00
_cell.angle_gamma   90.00
#
_symmetry.space_group_name_H-M   'P 1'
#
loop_
_entity.id
_entity.type
_entity.pdbx_description
1 polymer ?
#
loop_
_entity_poly.entity_id
_entity_poly.type
_entity_poly.pdbx_seq_one_letter_code
_entity_poly.pdbx_strand_id
1 'polypeptide(L)'
;MLIACMGSSMPPRLRHAALRAAHSFREALASIDIVDDGDMVLTNFSPAILTAVCPQPGATPTDSGPDCFFDHGRDLCYLELIFALARNFQWRPHLYCHIDRAIGIIADCCSLEWCPHAFYLVGIFLRMSSEKVSVTSLSSITERQWWDMMRKAWYSAFRTIGNTRCFEVLPVLVEGTKKHIHIASKSELEQLIDDVDDLIRRVERRCLLEEREKVAPMKELRVVANDMLGKFSK
;
A
#
# COMPACT_ATOMS: atom_id res chain seq x y z
N MET A 1 -2.23 -25.44 -6.43
CA MET A 1 -2.35 -25.81 -5.00
C MET A 1 -2.74 -24.61 -4.12
N LEU A 2 -2.00 -23.48 -4.13
CA LEU A 2 -2.30 -22.31 -3.29
C LEU A 2 -3.72 -21.73 -3.48
N ILE A 3 -4.17 -21.60 -4.74
CA ILE A 3 -5.52 -21.12 -5.09
C ILE A 3 -6.60 -21.93 -4.34
N ALA A 4 -6.51 -23.26 -4.39
CA ALA A 4 -7.47 -24.14 -3.73
C ALA A 4 -7.44 -23.99 -2.20
N CYS A 5 -6.25 -23.81 -1.61
CA CYS A 5 -6.10 -23.61 -0.16
C CYS A 5 -6.66 -22.27 0.34
N MET A 6 -6.78 -21.26 -0.53
CA MET A 6 -7.37 -19.96 -0.22
C MET A 6 -8.90 -19.91 -0.46
N GLY A 7 -9.49 -20.98 -0.99
CA GLY A 7 -10.92 -21.04 -1.31
C GLY A 7 -11.82 -20.97 -0.06
N SER A 8 -13.04 -20.49 -0.25
CA SER A 8 -14.03 -20.24 0.82
C SER A 8 -14.42 -21.48 1.63
N SER A 9 -14.31 -22.67 1.04
CA SER A 9 -14.56 -23.94 1.71
C SER A 9 -13.46 -24.35 2.69
N MET A 10 -12.30 -23.67 2.66
CA MET A 10 -11.16 -24.01 3.50
C MET A 10 -11.21 -23.30 4.86
N PRO A 11 -10.73 -23.97 5.93
CA PRO A 11 -10.64 -23.35 7.25
C PRO A 11 -9.78 -22.07 7.23
N PRO A 12 -10.10 -21.04 8.05
CA PRO A 12 -9.39 -19.76 8.05
C PRO A 12 -7.87 -19.91 8.21
N ARG A 13 -7.42 -20.82 9.08
CA ARG A 13 -6.00 -21.11 9.29
C ARG A 13 -5.30 -21.56 8.00
N LEU A 14 -5.95 -22.39 7.20
CA LEU A 14 -5.40 -22.88 5.94
C LEU A 14 -5.36 -21.77 4.89
N ARG A 15 -6.42 -20.97 4.79
CA ARG A 15 -6.48 -19.80 3.90
C ARG A 15 -5.34 -18.81 4.23
N HIS A 16 -5.15 -18.49 5.51
CA HIS A 16 -4.08 -17.57 5.93
C HIS A 16 -2.69 -18.13 5.75
N ALA A 17 -2.50 -19.44 5.99
CA ALA A 17 -1.21 -20.09 5.72
C ALA A 17 -0.86 -20.04 4.22
N ALA A 18 -1.85 -20.28 3.35
CA ALA A 18 -1.68 -20.16 1.91
C ALA A 18 -1.38 -18.71 1.47
N LEU A 19 -2.05 -17.71 2.07
CA LEU A 19 -1.76 -16.30 1.86
C LEU A 19 -0.33 -15.95 2.28
N ARG A 20 0.13 -16.41 3.45
CA ARG A 20 1.52 -16.20 3.91
C ARG A 20 2.54 -16.87 3.00
N ALA A 21 2.22 -18.06 2.48
CA ALA A 21 3.06 -18.73 1.49
C ALA A 21 3.13 -17.89 0.21
N ALA A 22 2.00 -17.44 -0.32
CA ALA A 22 1.96 -16.53 -1.49
C ALA A 22 2.78 -15.25 -1.26
N HIS A 23 2.62 -14.60 -0.11
CA HIS A 23 3.41 -13.45 0.29
C HIS A 23 4.93 -13.73 0.29
N SER A 24 5.34 -14.92 0.73
CA SER A 24 6.76 -15.32 0.73
C SER A 24 7.35 -15.45 -0.67
N PHE A 25 6.51 -15.74 -1.67
CA PHE A 25 6.89 -15.85 -3.08
C PHE A 25 6.47 -14.63 -3.92
N ARG A 26 6.08 -13.51 -3.30
CA ARG A 26 5.48 -12.36 -3.99
C ARG A 26 6.31 -11.79 -5.15
N GLU A 27 7.64 -11.76 -5.04
CA GLU A 27 8.50 -11.26 -6.11
C GLU A 27 8.50 -12.19 -7.33
N ALA A 28 8.52 -13.51 -7.10
CA ALA A 28 8.42 -14.49 -8.18
C ALA A 28 7.04 -14.46 -8.84
N LEU A 29 5.97 -14.26 -8.05
CA LEU A 29 4.62 -14.09 -8.57
C LEU A 29 4.47 -12.81 -9.38
N ALA A 30 5.05 -11.70 -8.92
CA ALA A 30 5.03 -10.42 -9.62
C ALA A 30 5.79 -10.47 -10.95
N SER A 31 6.78 -11.37 -11.10
CA SER A 31 7.52 -11.57 -12.34
C SER A 31 6.86 -12.51 -13.36
N ILE A 32 5.69 -13.08 -13.05
CA ILE A 32 4.97 -13.94 -14.00
C ILE A 32 4.42 -13.05 -15.12
N ASP A 33 4.84 -13.34 -16.35
CA ASP A 33 4.26 -12.74 -17.55
C ASP A 33 3.19 -13.66 -18.17
N ILE A 34 2.19 -13.10 -18.85
CA ILE A 34 1.16 -13.83 -19.59
C ILE A 34 1.82 -14.58 -20.75
N VAL A 35 2.03 -15.88 -20.56
CA VAL A 35 2.32 -16.84 -21.62
C VAL A 35 1.27 -17.94 -21.50
N ASP A 36 0.36 -18.05 -22.48
CA ASP A 36 -0.77 -18.98 -22.73
C ASP A 36 -1.52 -19.66 -21.54
N ASP A 37 -0.82 -20.15 -20.52
CA ASP A 37 -1.36 -20.71 -19.26
C ASP A 37 -1.34 -19.68 -18.08
N GLY A 38 -0.64 -18.55 -18.26
CA GLY A 38 -0.51 -17.48 -17.26
C GLY A 38 -1.83 -16.76 -16.96
N ASP A 39 -2.70 -16.59 -17.95
CA ASP A 39 -3.97 -15.88 -17.80
C ASP A 39 -4.91 -16.57 -16.79
N MET A 40 -4.87 -17.90 -16.75
CA MET A 40 -5.67 -18.69 -15.81
C MET A 40 -5.13 -18.57 -14.38
N VAL A 41 -3.82 -18.40 -14.20
CA VAL A 41 -3.20 -18.12 -12.90
C VAL A 41 -3.59 -16.72 -12.43
N LEU A 42 -3.43 -15.69 -13.27
CA LEU A 42 -3.79 -14.31 -12.91
C LEU A 42 -5.27 -14.20 -12.53
N THR A 43 -6.15 -14.78 -13.36
CA THR A 43 -7.60 -14.71 -13.21
C THR A 43 -8.10 -15.41 -11.95
N ASN A 44 -7.51 -16.56 -11.58
CA ASN A 44 -7.97 -17.32 -10.41
C ASN A 44 -7.24 -16.96 -9.12
N PHE A 45 -6.01 -16.45 -9.21
CA PHE A 45 -5.20 -16.16 -8.02
C PHE A 45 -5.68 -14.90 -7.31
N SER A 46 -6.02 -13.83 -8.05
CA SER A 46 -6.50 -12.57 -7.45
C SER A 46 -7.77 -12.78 -6.59
N PRO A 47 -8.84 -13.41 -7.11
CA PRO A 47 -10.04 -13.68 -6.32
C PRO A 47 -9.77 -14.63 -5.14
N ALA A 48 -8.83 -15.57 -5.29
CA ALA A 48 -8.45 -16.47 -4.20
C ALA A 48 -7.75 -15.70 -3.05
N ILE A 49 -6.85 -14.77 -3.36
CA ILE A 49 -6.26 -13.89 -2.34
C ILE A 49 -7.36 -13.11 -1.61
N LEU A 50 -8.31 -12.55 -2.35
CA LEU A 50 -9.42 -11.78 -1.76
C LEU A 50 -10.27 -12.65 -0.84
N THR A 51 -10.56 -13.89 -1.25
CA THR A 51 -11.28 -14.88 -0.44
C THR A 51 -10.54 -15.25 0.85
N ALA A 52 -9.21 -15.18 0.86
CA ALA A 52 -8.41 -15.45 2.05
C ALA A 52 -8.46 -14.35 3.11
N VAL A 53 -8.84 -13.12 2.74
CA VAL A 53 -8.82 -11.94 3.65
C VAL A 53 -10.20 -11.35 3.92
N CYS A 54 -11.18 -11.61 3.05
CA CYS A 54 -12.54 -11.16 3.25
C CYS A 54 -13.29 -12.12 4.19
N PRO A 55 -14.13 -11.58 5.10
CA PRO A 55 -15.13 -12.39 5.79
C PRO A 55 -16.00 -13.15 4.80
N GLN A 56 -16.43 -14.37 5.17
CA GLN A 56 -17.27 -15.18 4.30
C GLN A 56 -18.64 -14.50 4.10
N PRO A 57 -19.24 -14.56 2.89
CA PRO A 57 -20.57 -14.02 2.64
C PRO A 57 -21.60 -14.61 3.61
N GLY A 58 -22.33 -13.74 4.31
CA GLY A 58 -23.37 -14.16 5.28
C GLY A 58 -22.85 -14.51 6.67
N ALA A 59 -21.55 -14.49 6.91
CA ALA A 59 -20.99 -14.56 8.26
C ALA A 59 -20.90 -13.15 8.86
N THR A 60 -21.46 -12.95 10.05
CA THR A 60 -21.22 -11.72 10.81
C THR A 60 -19.75 -11.71 11.24
N PRO A 61 -18.92 -10.76 10.80
CA PRO A 61 -17.54 -10.69 11.22
C PRO A 61 -17.49 -10.57 12.75
N THR A 62 -16.70 -11.42 13.39
CA THR A 62 -16.42 -11.29 14.82
C THR A 62 -15.22 -10.36 14.99
N ASP A 63 -15.24 -9.48 15.98
CA ASP A 63 -14.15 -8.50 16.19
C ASP A 63 -12.80 -9.16 16.55
N SER A 64 -12.80 -10.42 17.00
CA SER A 64 -11.61 -11.11 17.53
C SER A 64 -11.32 -12.48 16.89
N GLY A 65 -12.08 -12.87 15.86
CA GLY A 65 -11.88 -14.14 15.17
C GLY A 65 -10.82 -14.09 14.08
N PRO A 66 -10.38 -15.24 13.55
CA PRO A 66 -9.48 -15.27 12.39
C PRO A 66 -10.11 -14.62 11.15
N ASP A 67 -11.45 -14.64 11.05
CA ASP A 67 -12.20 -13.96 9.98
C ASP A 67 -12.71 -12.58 10.42
N CYS A 68 -12.03 -11.93 11.37
CA CYS A 68 -12.32 -10.54 11.69
C CYS A 68 -12.15 -9.64 10.45
N PHE A 69 -12.84 -8.51 10.48
CA PHE A 69 -12.78 -7.56 9.38
C PHE A 69 -11.36 -7.03 9.15
N PHE A 70 -10.58 -6.79 10.22
CA PHE A 70 -9.19 -6.37 10.12
C PHE A 70 -8.32 -7.18 11.09
N ASP A 71 -7.33 -7.87 10.55
CA ASP A 71 -6.28 -8.56 11.29
C ASP A 71 -4.93 -7.98 10.87
N HIS A 72 -4.22 -7.37 11.82
CA HIS A 72 -3.00 -6.61 11.52
C HIS A 72 -1.97 -7.42 10.73
N GLY A 73 -1.72 -8.68 11.09
CA GLY A 73 -0.69 -9.51 10.45
C GLY A 73 -1.12 -10.06 9.09
N ARG A 74 -2.34 -10.57 8.98
CA ARG A 74 -2.94 -11.08 7.74
C ARG A 74 -3.06 -9.96 6.71
N ASP A 75 -3.63 -8.83 7.09
CA ASP A 75 -3.87 -7.72 6.19
C ASP A 75 -2.56 -7.03 5.79
N LEU A 76 -1.51 -7.07 6.61
CA LEU A 76 -0.17 -6.64 6.19
C LEU A 76 0.40 -7.56 5.11
N CYS A 77 0.38 -8.88 5.33
CA CYS A 77 0.86 -9.86 4.33
C CYS A 77 0.10 -9.73 3.00
N TYR A 78 -1.20 -9.49 3.08
CA TYR A 78 -2.06 -9.21 1.94
C TYR A 78 -1.64 -7.96 1.19
N LEU A 79 -1.52 -6.81 1.86
CA LEU A 79 -1.15 -5.57 1.22
C LEU A 79 0.25 -5.62 0.63
N GLU A 80 1.21 -6.26 1.30
CA GLU A 80 2.56 -6.50 0.76
C GLU A 80 2.53 -7.32 -0.53
N LEU A 81 1.69 -8.35 -0.58
CA LEU A 81 1.48 -9.16 -1.77
C LEU A 81 0.86 -8.34 -2.89
N ILE A 82 -0.29 -7.69 -2.66
CA ILE A 82 -0.98 -6.89 -3.69
C ILE A 82 -0.08 -5.77 -4.20
N PHE A 83 0.65 -5.10 -3.31
CA PHE A 83 1.60 -4.06 -3.67
C PHE A 83 2.70 -4.59 -4.59
N ALA A 84 3.25 -5.78 -4.30
CA ALA A 84 4.26 -6.41 -5.15
C ALA A 84 3.69 -6.79 -6.52
N LEU A 85 2.51 -7.42 -6.56
CA LEU A 85 1.84 -7.80 -7.81
C LEU A 85 1.55 -6.56 -8.70
N ALA A 86 1.09 -5.46 -8.10
CA ALA A 86 0.76 -4.22 -8.82
C ALA A 86 1.96 -3.55 -9.54
N ARG A 87 3.20 -4.00 -9.27
CA ARG A 87 4.39 -3.57 -10.01
C ARG A 87 4.33 -3.99 -11.47
N ASN A 88 3.80 -5.18 -11.74
CA ASN A 88 3.65 -5.70 -13.09
C ASN A 88 2.29 -5.26 -13.65
N PHE A 89 2.30 -4.63 -14.82
CA PHE A 89 1.11 -4.08 -15.47
C PHE A 89 0.08 -5.16 -15.82
N GLN A 90 0.52 -6.40 -16.04
CA GLN A 90 -0.37 -7.51 -16.38
C GLN A 90 -1.23 -7.95 -15.19
N TRP A 91 -0.75 -7.77 -13.96
CA TRP A 91 -1.53 -8.08 -12.77
C TRP A 91 -2.64 -7.05 -12.51
N ARG A 92 -2.42 -5.78 -12.87
CA ARG A 92 -3.30 -4.67 -12.46
C ARG A 92 -4.77 -4.84 -12.87
N PRO A 93 -5.13 -5.30 -14.08
CA PRO A 93 -6.53 -5.60 -14.43
C PRO A 93 -7.21 -6.56 -13.45
N HIS A 94 -6.48 -7.54 -12.93
CA HIS A 94 -7.01 -8.53 -11.99
C HIS A 94 -7.05 -7.98 -10.55
N LEU A 95 -6.21 -6.99 -10.23
CA LEU A 95 -6.13 -6.39 -8.91
C LEU A 95 -7.24 -5.37 -8.62
N TYR A 96 -8.03 -4.93 -9.60
CA TYR A 96 -9.10 -3.94 -9.36
C TYR A 96 -10.13 -4.40 -8.33
N CYS A 97 -10.41 -5.71 -8.23
CA CYS A 97 -11.33 -6.26 -7.23
C CYS A 97 -10.83 -6.12 -5.77
N HIS A 98 -9.57 -5.73 -5.58
CA HIS A 98 -8.97 -5.53 -4.26
C HIS A 98 -9.16 -4.11 -3.71
N ILE A 99 -9.61 -3.16 -4.53
CA ILE A 99 -9.68 -1.74 -4.16
C ILE A 99 -10.70 -1.52 -3.06
N ASP A 100 -11.90 -2.09 -3.16
CA ASP A 100 -12.93 -1.95 -2.12
C ASP A 100 -12.45 -2.53 -0.78
N ARG A 101 -11.74 -3.66 -0.82
CA ARG A 101 -11.14 -4.25 0.38
C ARG A 101 -10.05 -3.36 0.96
N ALA A 102 -9.17 -2.81 0.12
CA ALA A 102 -8.13 -1.89 0.56
C ALA A 102 -8.72 -0.58 1.14
N ILE A 103 -9.80 -0.06 0.57
CA ILE A 103 -10.54 1.10 1.12
C ILE A 103 -11.11 0.76 2.50
N GLY A 104 -11.70 -0.43 2.67
CA GLY A 104 -12.19 -0.90 3.96
C GLY A 104 -11.14 -0.88 5.08
N ILE A 105 -9.86 -1.12 4.75
CA ILE A 105 -8.76 -1.13 5.72
C ILE A 105 -8.34 0.29 6.17
N ILE A 106 -8.70 1.34 5.42
CA ILE A 106 -8.27 2.72 5.70
C ILE A 106 -8.72 3.16 7.10
N ALA A 107 -9.97 2.89 7.47
CA ALA A 107 -10.53 3.31 8.75
C ALA A 107 -9.73 2.73 9.94
N ASP A 108 -9.43 1.43 9.88
CA ASP A 108 -8.65 0.75 10.91
C ASP A 108 -7.19 1.21 10.92
N CYS A 109 -6.55 1.36 9.75
CA CYS A 109 -5.16 1.80 9.68
C CYS A 109 -4.95 3.24 10.17
N CYS A 110 -5.91 4.13 9.91
CA CYS A 110 -5.82 5.52 10.35
C CYS A 110 -5.88 5.65 11.88
N SER A 111 -6.49 4.69 12.58
CA SER A 111 -6.56 4.68 14.05
C SER A 111 -5.25 4.29 14.74
N LEU A 112 -4.36 3.55 14.06
CA LEU A 112 -3.12 3.04 14.64
C LEU A 112 -1.98 4.05 14.49
N GLU A 113 -1.26 4.35 15.58
CA GLU A 113 -0.14 5.29 15.58
C GLU A 113 0.96 4.86 14.59
N TRP A 114 1.33 3.58 14.61
CA TRP A 114 2.24 2.98 13.64
C TRP A 114 1.50 1.98 12.75
N CYS A 115 1.41 2.27 11.45
CA CYS A 115 0.66 1.46 10.49
C CYS A 115 1.44 1.28 9.18
N PRO A 116 2.28 0.24 9.04
CA PRO A 116 2.97 -0.03 7.78
C PRO A 116 2.01 -0.27 6.61
N HIS A 117 0.76 -0.65 6.90
CA HIS A 117 -0.32 -0.78 5.91
C HIS A 117 -0.54 0.52 5.13
N ALA A 118 -0.40 1.70 5.74
CA ALA A 118 -0.60 2.97 5.06
C ALA A 118 0.38 3.15 3.88
N PHE A 119 1.64 2.73 4.05
CA PHE A 119 2.63 2.79 2.98
C PHE A 119 2.22 1.94 1.78
N TYR A 120 1.77 0.71 2.03
CA TYR A 120 1.35 -0.20 0.97
C TYR A 120 0.01 0.21 0.34
N LEU A 121 -0.96 0.67 1.14
CA LEU A 121 -2.25 1.19 0.65
C LEU A 121 -2.04 2.36 -0.31
N VAL A 122 -1.28 3.38 0.11
CA VAL A 122 -0.97 4.54 -0.74
C VAL A 122 -0.27 4.10 -2.01
N GLY A 123 0.74 3.21 -1.90
CA GLY A 123 1.44 2.69 -3.06
C GLY A 123 0.55 1.92 -4.03
N ILE A 124 -0.37 1.09 -3.53
CA ILE A 124 -1.38 0.39 -4.34
C ILE A 124 -2.26 1.42 -5.03
N PHE A 125 -2.90 2.33 -4.30
CA PHE A 125 -3.85 3.28 -4.90
C PHE A 125 -3.19 4.18 -5.93
N LEU A 126 -1.97 4.68 -5.67
CA LEU A 126 -1.25 5.51 -6.62
C LEU A 126 -0.91 4.77 -7.91
N ARG A 127 -0.52 3.49 -7.83
CA ARG A 127 -0.25 2.66 -9.01
C ARG A 127 -1.52 2.39 -9.81
N MET A 128 -2.61 2.06 -9.13
CA MET A 128 -3.90 1.74 -9.75
C MET A 128 -4.61 2.98 -10.31
N SER A 129 -4.36 4.18 -9.76
CA SER A 129 -4.94 5.44 -10.24
C SER A 129 -4.35 5.95 -11.56
N SER A 130 -3.17 5.46 -11.95
CA SER A 130 -2.47 5.90 -13.16
C SER A 130 -3.09 5.35 -14.45
N GLU A 131 -3.89 4.29 -14.35
CA GLU A 131 -4.58 3.70 -15.48
C GLU A 131 -5.91 4.41 -15.69
N LYS A 132 -6.23 4.73 -16.96
CA LYS A 132 -7.49 5.38 -17.39
C LYS A 132 -8.75 4.55 -17.13
N VAL A 133 -8.66 3.53 -16.27
CA VAL A 133 -9.83 2.83 -15.76
C VAL A 133 -10.45 3.74 -14.72
N SER A 134 -11.68 4.18 -14.98
CA SER A 134 -12.51 4.88 -14.00
C SER A 134 -12.76 3.95 -12.83
N VAL A 135 -11.83 3.89 -11.88
CA VAL A 135 -12.06 3.21 -10.62
C VAL A 135 -12.96 4.11 -9.78
N THR A 136 -14.27 3.97 -10.01
CA THR A 136 -15.32 4.69 -9.28
C THR A 136 -15.17 4.51 -7.76
N SER A 137 -14.56 3.42 -7.29
CA SER A 137 -14.31 3.21 -5.86
C SER A 137 -13.25 4.15 -5.28
N LEU A 138 -12.20 4.53 -6.01
CA LEU A 138 -11.15 5.41 -5.46
C LEU A 138 -11.63 6.85 -5.23
N SER A 139 -12.66 7.30 -5.96
CA SER A 139 -13.28 8.61 -5.71
C SER A 139 -14.08 8.66 -4.41
N SER A 140 -14.34 7.52 -3.76
CA SER A 140 -14.95 7.48 -2.43
C SER A 140 -13.98 7.89 -1.30
N ILE A 141 -12.67 7.88 -1.57
CA ILE A 141 -11.66 8.30 -0.59
C ILE A 141 -11.65 9.82 -0.54
N THR A 142 -11.98 10.38 0.63
CA THR A 142 -11.98 11.83 0.85
C THR A 142 -10.56 12.41 0.82
N GLU A 143 -10.41 13.71 0.52
CA GLU A 143 -9.10 14.37 0.55
C GLU A 143 -8.41 14.24 1.91
N ARG A 144 -9.19 14.29 3.00
CA ARG A 144 -8.65 14.13 4.35
C ARG A 144 -8.12 12.71 4.59
N GLN A 145 -8.86 11.68 4.16
CA GLN A 145 -8.36 10.29 4.24
C GLN A 145 -7.10 10.10 3.40
N TRP A 146 -7.03 10.69 2.21
CA TRP A 146 -5.82 10.71 1.40
C TRP A 146 -4.64 11.32 2.15
N TRP A 147 -4.83 12.49 2.74
CA TRP A 147 -3.78 13.17 3.50
C TRP A 147 -3.32 12.37 4.73
N ASP A 148 -4.26 11.85 5.52
CA ASP A 148 -3.94 11.05 6.71
C ASP A 148 -3.16 9.77 6.35
N MET A 149 -3.50 9.13 5.23
CA MET A 149 -2.72 8.01 4.70
C MET A 149 -1.33 8.43 4.24
N MET A 150 -1.19 9.56 3.52
CA MET A 150 0.12 10.06 3.07
C MET A 150 1.06 10.32 4.23
N ARG A 151 0.57 10.98 5.30
CA ARG A 151 1.36 11.22 6.52
C ARG A 151 1.82 9.92 7.16
N LYS A 152 0.91 8.96 7.35
CA LYS A 152 1.25 7.65 7.93
C LYS A 152 2.18 6.85 7.04
N ALA A 153 2.07 6.99 5.73
CA ALA A 153 2.98 6.37 4.77
C ALA A 153 4.40 6.93 4.90
N TRP A 154 4.57 8.25 5.02
CA TRP A 154 5.89 8.87 5.27
C TRP A 154 6.51 8.43 6.59
N TYR A 155 5.74 8.50 7.67
CA TYR A 155 6.16 8.02 8.99
C TYR A 155 6.62 6.54 8.94
N SER A 156 5.91 5.71 8.20
CA SER A 156 6.21 4.27 8.08
C SER A 156 7.34 3.97 7.08
N ALA A 157 7.55 4.82 6.08
CA ALA A 157 8.49 4.60 4.97
C ALA A 157 9.92 4.34 5.47
N PHE A 158 10.34 5.02 6.55
CA PHE A 158 11.65 4.83 7.18
C PHE A 158 11.96 3.37 7.51
N ARG A 159 10.96 2.62 8.01
CA ARG A 159 11.11 1.20 8.39
C ARG A 159 10.86 0.27 7.21
N THR A 160 9.88 0.57 6.38
CA THR A 160 9.47 -0.31 5.28
C THR A 160 10.54 -0.39 4.19
N ILE A 161 11.03 0.76 3.71
CA ILE A 161 11.98 0.85 2.59
C ILE A 161 13.32 0.19 2.93
N GLY A 162 13.68 0.20 4.22
CA GLY A 162 14.89 -0.44 4.72
C GLY A 162 14.97 -1.94 4.40
N ASN A 163 13.84 -2.62 4.23
CA ASN A 163 13.72 -4.08 4.15
C ASN A 163 13.24 -4.60 2.78
N THR A 164 12.55 -3.78 1.97
CA THR A 164 11.74 -4.30 0.84
C THR A 164 12.15 -3.75 -0.53
N ARG A 165 13.22 -2.96 -0.65
CA ARG A 165 13.64 -2.31 -1.90
C ARG A 165 12.54 -1.45 -2.56
N CYS A 166 11.52 -1.01 -1.81
CA CYS A 166 10.38 -0.25 -2.32
C CYS A 166 10.67 1.23 -2.65
N PHE A 167 11.91 1.58 -2.98
CA PHE A 167 12.29 2.95 -3.31
C PHE A 167 11.61 3.49 -4.58
N GLU A 168 11.19 2.59 -5.47
CA GLU A 168 10.44 2.94 -6.68
C GLU A 168 9.10 3.65 -6.41
N VAL A 169 8.55 3.55 -5.20
CA VAL A 169 7.31 4.24 -4.83
C VAL A 169 7.55 5.65 -4.34
N LEU A 170 8.77 6.00 -3.95
CA LEU A 170 9.07 7.32 -3.40
C LEU A 170 8.70 8.48 -4.33
N PRO A 171 9.03 8.47 -5.64
CA PRO A 171 8.62 9.55 -6.53
C PRO A 171 7.09 9.68 -6.59
N VAL A 172 6.38 8.55 -6.65
CA VAL A 172 4.92 8.55 -6.73
C VAL A 172 4.29 9.03 -5.42
N LEU A 173 4.85 8.63 -4.27
CA LEU A 173 4.44 9.10 -2.96
C LEU A 173 4.65 10.61 -2.81
N VAL A 174 5.76 11.15 -3.31
CA VAL A 174 6.03 12.60 -3.37
C VAL A 174 4.94 13.32 -4.15
N GLU A 175 4.64 12.89 -5.37
CA GLU A 175 3.61 13.53 -6.21
C GLU A 175 2.23 13.44 -5.58
N GLY A 176 1.87 12.28 -5.03
CA GLY A 176 0.64 12.11 -4.27
C GLY A 176 0.56 13.05 -3.06
N THR A 177 1.67 13.24 -2.34
CA THR A 177 1.73 14.13 -1.19
C THR A 177 1.55 15.59 -1.61
N LYS A 178 2.26 16.04 -2.66
CA LYS A 178 2.13 17.40 -3.20
C LYS A 178 0.67 17.72 -3.58
N LYS A 179 -0.06 16.77 -4.15
CA LYS A 179 -1.47 16.96 -4.52
C LYS A 179 -2.37 17.28 -3.32
N HIS A 180 -2.12 16.64 -2.17
CA HIS A 180 -2.97 16.74 -0.99
C HIS A 180 -2.39 17.64 0.13
N ILE A 181 -1.18 18.19 -0.03
CA ILE A 181 -0.51 19.00 1.01
C ILE A 181 -1.24 20.30 1.35
N HIS A 182 -2.14 20.77 0.49
CA HIS A 182 -2.84 22.04 0.66
C HIS A 182 -3.85 22.05 1.82
N ILE A 183 -4.29 20.86 2.30
CA ILE A 183 -5.17 20.73 3.46
C ILE A 183 -4.42 20.45 4.77
N ALA A 184 -3.08 20.45 4.74
CA ALA A 184 -2.26 20.16 5.90
C ALA A 184 -2.32 21.28 6.94
N SER A 185 -2.38 20.91 8.22
CA SER A 185 -2.16 21.86 9.31
C SER A 185 -0.67 22.18 9.48
N LYS A 186 -0.36 23.25 10.23
CA LYS A 186 1.01 23.63 10.55
C LYS A 186 1.81 22.48 11.18
N SER A 187 1.27 21.83 12.22
CA SER A 187 1.94 20.73 12.92
C SER A 187 2.10 19.49 12.04
N GLU A 188 1.17 19.26 11.11
CA GLU A 188 1.26 18.16 10.16
C GLU A 188 2.37 18.37 9.12
N LEU A 189 2.60 19.62 8.70
CA LEU A 189 3.70 19.98 7.81
C LEU A 189 5.05 19.84 8.51
N GLU A 190 5.16 20.27 9.76
CA GLU A 190 6.36 20.10 10.59
C GLU A 190 6.73 18.62 10.71
N GLN A 191 5.76 17.77 11.08
CA GLN A 191 5.98 16.32 11.17
C GLN A 191 6.36 15.70 9.82
N LEU A 192 5.72 16.12 8.71
CA LEU A 192 6.07 15.63 7.38
C LEU A 192 7.53 15.96 7.01
N ILE A 193 7.98 17.17 7.34
CA ILE A 193 9.36 17.59 7.08
C ILE A 193 10.34 16.69 7.85
N ASP A 194 10.07 16.45 9.13
CA ASP A 194 10.89 15.57 9.97
C ASP A 194 10.95 14.14 9.41
N ASP A 195 9.80 13.56 9.05
CA ASP A 195 9.72 12.20 8.47
C ASP A 195 10.50 12.10 7.14
N VAL A 196 10.38 13.11 6.28
CA VAL A 196 11.09 13.19 5.00
C VAL A 196 12.60 13.34 5.21
N ASP A 197 13.03 14.21 6.12
CA ASP A 197 14.45 14.41 6.43
C ASP A 197 15.10 13.17 7.04
N ASP A 198 14.39 12.47 7.93
CA ASP A 198 14.81 11.17 8.48
C ASP A 198 15.07 10.15 7.38
N LEU A 199 14.14 10.06 6.42
CA LEU A 199 14.28 9.14 5.31
C LEU A 199 15.43 9.54 4.38
N ILE A 200 15.54 10.81 4.00
CA ILE A 200 16.65 11.34 3.18
C ILE A 200 17.99 10.97 3.82
N ARG A 201 18.18 11.27 5.11
CA ARG A 201 19.41 10.96 5.84
C ARG A 201 19.73 9.47 5.81
N ARG A 202 18.71 8.61 5.90
CA ARG A 202 18.89 7.16 5.85
C ARG A 202 19.29 6.67 4.47
N VAL A 203 18.65 7.15 3.41
CA VAL A 203 18.99 6.78 2.02
C VAL A 203 20.40 7.24 1.69
N GLU A 204 20.76 8.47 2.04
CA GLU A 204 22.10 9.01 1.78
C GLU A 204 23.20 8.24 2.53
N ARG A 205 22.95 7.83 3.79
CA ARG A 205 23.89 7.00 4.56
C ARG A 205 24.12 5.61 3.99
N ARG A 206 23.17 5.06 3.24
CA ARG A 206 23.31 3.71 2.65
C ARG A 206 24.21 3.67 1.41
N CYS A 207 24.69 4.83 0.93
CA CYS A 207 25.80 4.95 -0.04
C CYS A 207 25.67 4.08 -1.32
N LEU A 208 24.46 3.74 -1.75
CA LEU A 208 24.24 3.19 -3.08
C LEU A 208 24.12 4.37 -4.06
N LEU A 209 25.10 4.54 -4.95
CA LEU A 209 25.11 5.60 -5.97
C LEU A 209 23.80 5.65 -6.76
N GLU A 210 23.19 4.50 -7.01
CA GLU A 210 21.90 4.32 -7.71
C GLU A 210 20.67 4.83 -6.93
N GLU A 211 20.80 5.12 -5.63
CA GLU A 211 19.69 5.61 -4.80
C GLU A 211 19.71 7.13 -4.61
N ARG A 212 20.79 7.82 -5.02
CA ARG A 212 20.88 9.29 -4.91
C ARG A 212 19.85 10.01 -5.77
N GLU A 213 19.54 9.50 -6.95
CA GLU A 213 18.51 10.08 -7.82
C GLU A 213 17.11 10.00 -7.19
N LYS A 214 16.89 8.99 -6.33
CA LYS A 214 15.62 8.79 -5.61
C LYS A 214 15.43 9.77 -4.46
N VAL A 215 16.49 10.48 -4.06
CA VAL A 215 16.45 11.52 -3.01
C VAL A 215 15.97 12.86 -3.55
N ALA A 216 16.15 13.14 -4.84
CA ALA A 216 15.79 14.43 -5.43
C ALA A 216 14.29 14.77 -5.27
N PRO A 217 13.34 13.85 -5.55
CA PRO A 217 11.92 14.13 -5.31
C PRO A 217 11.59 14.41 -3.84
N MET A 218 12.25 13.73 -2.90
CA MET A 218 12.05 13.96 -1.47
C MET A 218 12.55 15.33 -1.03
N LYS A 219 13.71 15.76 -1.55
CA LYS A 219 14.24 17.11 -1.30
C LYS A 219 13.32 18.19 -1.86
N GLU A 220 12.73 17.95 -3.03
CA GLU A 220 11.74 18.84 -3.62
C GLU A 220 10.48 18.93 -2.75
N LEU A 221 9.94 17.78 -2.30
CA LEU A 221 8.80 17.75 -1.38
C LEU A 221 9.08 18.56 -0.11
N ARG A 222 10.28 18.42 0.46
CA ARG A 222 10.70 19.19 1.63
C ARG A 222 10.66 20.70 1.38
N VAL A 223 11.11 21.16 0.20
CA VAL A 223 11.02 22.60 -0.16
C VAL A 223 9.56 23.03 -0.22
N VAL A 224 8.71 22.27 -0.90
CA VAL A 224 7.26 22.57 -1.01
C VAL A 224 6.60 22.63 0.38
N ALA A 225 6.93 21.69 1.27
CA ALA A 225 6.40 21.67 2.64
C ALA A 225 6.86 22.89 3.45
N ASN A 226 8.12 23.32 3.33
CA ASN A 226 8.64 24.52 3.99
C ASN A 226 7.98 25.80 3.46
N ASP A 227 7.77 25.91 2.14
CA ASP A 227 7.09 27.05 1.53
C ASP A 227 5.64 27.16 2.02
N MET A 228 4.96 26.02 2.15
CA MET A 228 3.60 25.96 2.73
C MET A 228 3.61 26.32 4.22
N LEU A 229 4.59 25.84 4.98
CA LEU A 229 4.74 26.14 6.41
C LEU A 229 4.95 27.65 6.65
N GLY A 230 5.74 28.31 5.80
CA GLY A 230 5.97 29.75 5.87
C GLY A 230 4.72 30.62 5.70
N LYS A 231 3.63 30.06 5.13
CA LYS A 231 2.34 30.76 5.03
C LYS A 231 1.60 30.87 6.37
N PHE A 232 1.93 30.03 7.36
CA PHE A 232 1.36 30.09 8.71
C PHE A 232 2.09 31.07 9.65
N SER A 233 3.22 31.61 9.22
CA SER A 233 4.04 32.57 9.98
C SER A 233 3.76 34.04 9.63
N LYS A 234 2.79 34.29 8.73
CA LYS A 234 2.34 35.61 8.30
C LYS A 234 0.95 35.89 8.86
#